data_AF-A0A5C2LHG6-F1
#
_entry.id   AF-A0A5C2LHG6-F1
#
_cell.length_a   1.000
_cell.length_b   1.000
_cell.length_c   1.000
_cell.angle_alpha   90.00
_cell.angle_beta   90.00
_cell.angle_gamma   90.00
#
_symmetry.space_group_name_H-M   'P 1'
#
loop_
_entity.id
_entity.type
_entity.pdbx_description
1 polymer ?
#
loop_
_entity_poly.entity_id
_entity_poly.type
_entity_poly.pdbx_seq_one_letter_code
_entity_poly.pdbx_strand_id
1 'polypeptide(L)'
;MIFIFSVSLLFYFLMRKYLNVYTSEEERLRYAINQGYIVPYYQPLVNGKTGEIYGVEILARWQNSTTPSRSPAEFIPLAERTGLIIP
;
A
#
# COMPACT_ATOMS: atom_id res chain seq x y z
N MET A 1 36.28 18.59 2.48
CA MET A 1 34.80 18.72 2.55
C MET A 1 34.09 17.89 1.48
N ILE A 2 34.47 17.98 0.20
CA ILE A 2 33.82 17.23 -0.90
C ILE A 2 33.87 15.71 -0.70
N PHE A 3 35.03 15.16 -0.30
CA PHE A 3 35.19 13.71 -0.06
C PHE A 3 34.32 13.17 1.09
N ILE A 4 34.24 13.93 2.19
CA ILE A 4 33.38 13.55 3.33
C ILE A 4 31.91 13.57 2.88
N PHE A 5 31.51 14.60 2.14
CA PHE A 5 30.15 14.69 1.60
C PHE A 5 29.81 13.52 0.66
N SER A 6 30.74 13.12 -0.22
CA SER A 6 30.54 11.98 -1.11
C SER A 6 30.43 10.65 -0.37
N VAL A 7 31.24 10.45 0.68
CA VAL A 7 31.19 9.24 1.51
C VAL A 7 29.89 9.20 2.30
N SER A 8 29.47 10.31 2.90
CA SER A 8 28.19 10.41 3.61
C SER A 8 26.99 10.20 2.69
N LEU A 9 27.03 10.72 1.46
CA LEU A 9 25.96 10.52 0.47
C LEU A 9 25.87 9.06 0.05
N LEU A 10 27.01 8.42 -0.25
CA LEU A 10 27.06 6.99 -0.58
C LEU A 10 26.55 6.13 0.59
N PHE A 11 26.98 6.45 1.82
CA PHE A 11 26.51 5.78 3.02
C PHE A 11 24.99 5.93 3.21
N TYR A 12 24.44 7.14 3.00
CA TYR A 12 22.99 7.38 3.03
C TYR A 12 22.23 6.50 2.02
N PHE A 13 22.70 6.43 0.77
CA PHE A 13 22.06 5.59 -0.25
C PHE A 13 22.16 4.09 0.07
N LEU A 14 23.30 3.63 0.59
CA LEU A 14 23.48 2.23 1.02
C LEU A 14 22.58 1.89 2.21
N MET A 15 22.55 2.75 3.23
CA MET A 15 21.69 2.57 4.40
C MET A 15 20.21 2.60 4.04
N ARG A 16 19.79 3.52 3.16
CA ARG A 16 18.41 3.57 2.66
C ARG A 16 18.03 2.30 1.91
N LYS A 17 18.94 1.75 1.10
CA LYS A 17 18.74 0.48 0.39
C LYS A 17 18.65 -0.69 1.38
N TYR A 18 19.49 -0.73 2.41
CA TYR A 18 19.50 -1.78 3.43
C TYR A 18 18.20 -1.74 4.24
N LEU A 19 17.83 -0.60 4.82
CA LEU A 19 16.62 -0.44 5.63
C LEU A 19 15.33 -0.80 4.87
N ASN A 20 15.24 -0.45 3.58
CA ASN A 20 14.09 -0.84 2.74
C ASN A 20 13.94 -2.36 2.55
N VAL A 21 15.00 -3.15 2.78
CA VAL A 21 14.96 -4.62 2.72
C VAL A 21 14.47 -5.22 4.05
N TYR A 22 14.70 -4.54 5.18
CA TYR A 22 14.34 -5.06 6.51
C TYR A 22 12.93 -4.69 7.00
N THR A 23 12.20 -3.83 6.28
CA THR A 23 10.82 -3.51 6.65
C THR A 23 9.92 -4.73 6.44
N SER A 24 9.28 -5.19 7.51
CA SER A 24 8.32 -6.30 7.46
C SER A 24 7.08 -5.92 6.62
N GLU A 25 6.40 -6.93 6.05
CA GLU A 25 5.18 -6.67 5.27
C GLU A 25 4.07 -6.03 6.11
N GLU A 26 3.98 -6.39 7.40
CA GLU A 26 3.06 -5.72 8.35
C GLU A 26 3.41 -4.24 8.48
N GLU A 27 4.69 -3.91 8.68
CA GLU A 27 5.14 -2.54 8.86
C GLU A 27 4.94 -1.72 7.58
N ARG A 28 5.11 -2.33 6.40
CA ARG A 28 4.73 -1.71 5.11
C ARG A 28 3.24 -1.42 5.04
N LEU A 29 2.39 -2.37 5.46
CA LEU A 29 0.94 -2.20 5.43
C LEU A 29 0.49 -1.12 6.44
N ARG A 30 1.04 -1.13 7.65
CA ARG A 30 0.81 -0.11 8.68
C ARG A 30 1.22 1.28 8.17
N TYR A 31 2.40 1.37 7.54
CA TYR A 31 2.85 2.60 6.90
C TYR A 31 1.88 3.05 5.80
N ALA A 32 1.46 2.14 4.91
CA ALA A 32 0.52 2.46 3.83
C ALA A 32 -0.82 2.98 4.35
N ILE A 33 -1.37 2.37 5.39
CA ILE A 33 -2.60 2.84 6.05
C ILE A 33 -2.38 4.26 6.59
N ASN A 34 -1.29 4.48 7.35
CA ASN A 34 -0.98 5.78 7.94
C ASN A 34 -0.72 6.89 6.90
N GLN A 35 -0.22 6.53 5.72
CA GLN A 35 0.02 7.47 4.61
C GLN A 35 -1.19 7.65 3.68
N GLY A 36 -2.31 6.97 3.93
CA GLY A 36 -3.50 7.06 3.06
C GLY A 36 -3.33 6.37 1.70
N TYR A 37 -2.44 5.38 1.62
CA TYR A 37 -2.19 4.58 0.41
C TYR A 37 -3.19 3.45 0.20
N ILE A 38 -4.04 3.18 1.19
CA ILE A 38 -5.21 2.32 1.02
C ILE A 38 -6.40 3.21 0.63
N VAL A 39 -6.80 3.16 -0.64
CA VAL A 39 -7.79 4.05 -1.23
C VAL A 39 -9.06 3.28 -1.67
N PRO A 40 -10.24 3.92 -1.64
CA PRO A 40 -11.47 3.29 -2.10
C PRO A 40 -11.57 3.30 -3.62
N TYR A 41 -11.92 2.16 -4.18
CA TYR A 41 -12.36 2.00 -5.57
C TYR A 41 -13.85 1.68 -5.59
N TYR A 42 -14.55 2.15 -6.62
CA TYR A 42 -16.00 2.02 -6.72
C TYR A 42 -16.36 1.10 -7.89
N GLN A 43 -17.07 0.01 -7.59
CA GLN A 43 -17.58 -0.92 -8.59
C GLN A 43 -19.11 -0.78 -8.69
N PRO A 44 -19.66 -0.28 -9.82
CA PRO A 44 -21.10 -0.14 -9.99
C PRO A 44 -21.83 -1.48 -9.93
N LEU A 45 -22.95 -1.51 -9.21
CA LEU A 45 -23.89 -2.62 -9.21
C LEU A 45 -25.03 -2.32 -10.18
N VAL A 46 -25.15 -3.15 -11.22
CA VAL A 46 -26.06 -2.93 -12.35
C VAL A 46 -27.18 -3.96 -12.32
N ASN A 47 -28.42 -3.50 -12.49
CA ASN A 47 -29.57 -4.36 -12.62
C ASN A 47 -29.50 -5.10 -13.97
N GLY A 48 -29.42 -6.43 -13.95
CA GLY A 48 -29.26 -7.23 -15.18
C GLY A 48 -30.45 -7.20 -16.14
N LYS A 49 -31.64 -6.74 -15.70
CA LYS A 49 -32.84 -6.60 -16.55
C LYS A 49 -33.01 -5.20 -17.11
N THR A 50 -32.80 -4.17 -16.28
CA THR A 50 -33.04 -2.76 -16.67
C THR A 50 -31.78 -2.05 -17.16
N GLY A 51 -30.60 -2.56 -16.81
CA GLY A 51 -29.32 -1.90 -17.10
C GLY A 51 -29.02 -0.71 -16.19
N GLU A 52 -29.89 -0.40 -15.24
CA GLU A 52 -29.71 0.74 -14.34
C GLU A 52 -28.74 0.42 -13.21
N ILE A 53 -27.94 1.41 -12.81
CA ILE A 53 -27.10 1.34 -11.61
C ILE A 53 -28.02 1.50 -10.40
N TYR A 54 -28.00 0.53 -9.48
CA TYR A 54 -28.79 0.58 -8.24
C TYR A 54 -27.93 0.66 -6.98
N GLY A 55 -26.60 0.62 -7.13
CA GLY A 55 -25.68 0.72 -6.01
C GLY A 55 -24.22 0.74 -6.45
N VAL A 56 -23.34 0.77 -5.45
CA VAL A 56 -21.90 0.71 -5.64
C VAL A 56 -21.28 -0.14 -4.56
N GLU A 57 -20.33 -0.99 -4.94
CA GLU A 57 -19.45 -1.69 -4.01
C GLU A 57 -18.17 -0.87 -3.83
N ILE A 58 -17.74 -0.68 -2.58
CA ILE A 58 -16.50 0.01 -2.25
C ILE A 58 -15.43 -1.05 -1.98
N LEU A 59 -14.34 -0.99 -2.74
CA LEU A 59 -13.27 -1.96 -2.70
C LEU A 59 -11.95 -1.29 -2.28
N ALA A 60 -11.30 -1.82 -1.25
CA ALA A 60 -9.98 -1.33 -0.84
C ALA A 60 -8.92 -1.63 -1.90
N ARG A 61 -8.06 -0.65 -2.21
CA ARG A 61 -6.90 -0.81 -3.09
C ARG A 61 -5.66 -0.21 -2.46
N TRP A 62 -4.55 -0.94 -2.55
CA TRP A 62 -3.26 -0.44 -2.09
C TRP A 62 -2.51 0.21 -3.25
N GLN A 63 -2.50 1.54 -3.26
CA GLN A 63 -1.82 2.36 -4.24
C GLN A 63 -0.61 3.07 -3.66
N ASN A 64 0.50 3.02 -4.38
CA ASN A 64 1.67 3.84 -4.11
C ASN A 64 2.11 4.45 -5.44
N SER A 65 2.44 5.75 -5.45
CA SER A 65 2.86 6.47 -6.65
C SER A 65 4.14 5.91 -7.28
N THR A 66 4.91 5.12 -6.52
CA THR A 66 6.25 4.64 -6.91
C THR A 66 6.34 3.12 -7.10
N THR A 67 5.33 2.35 -6.71
CA THR A 67 5.35 0.88 -6.80
C THR A 67 4.08 0.33 -7.45
N PRO A 68 4.14 -0.86 -8.08
CA PRO A 68 2.93 -1.54 -8.57
C PRO A 68 1.87 -1.66 -7.46
N SER A 69 0.60 -1.47 -7.85
CA SER A 69 -0.54 -1.71 -6.96
C SER A 69 -0.47 -3.14 -6.44
N ARG A 70 -0.67 -3.32 -5.13
CA ARG A 70 -0.72 -4.65 -4.52
C ARG A 70 -2.14 -5.21 -4.56
N SER A 71 -2.24 -6.52 -4.74
CA SER A 71 -3.53 -7.21 -4.81
C SER A 71 -4.20 -7.25 -3.44
N PRO A 72 -5.53 -7.02 -3.34
CA PRO A 72 -6.27 -7.24 -2.09
C PRO A 72 -6.02 -8.62 -1.46
N ALA A 73 -5.83 -9.65 -2.27
CA ALA A 73 -5.53 -11.01 -1.79
C ALA A 73 -4.20 -11.10 -1.03
N GLU A 74 -3.26 -10.17 -1.26
CA GLU A 74 -1.96 -10.15 -0.58
C GLU A 74 -2.04 -9.46 0.78
N PHE A 75 -2.79 -8.35 0.88
CA PHE A 75 -2.75 -7.50 2.07
C PHE A 75 -3.95 -7.64 3.00
N ILE A 76 -5.13 -8.08 2.54
CA ILE A 76 -6.30 -8.26 3.41
C ILE A 76 -6.04 -9.38 4.44
N PRO A 77 -5.55 -10.59 4.07
CA PRO A 77 -5.24 -11.62 5.06
C PRO A 77 -4.11 -11.23 6.02
N LEU A 78 -3.22 -10.32 5.58
CA LEU A 78 -2.19 -9.73 6.44
C LEU A 78 -2.82 -8.77 7.44
N ALA A 79 -3.73 -7.91 6.97
CA ALA A 79 -4.42 -6.96 7.82
C ALA A 79 -5.24 -7.67 8.91
N GLU A 80 -5.92 -8.75 8.57
CA GLU A 80 -6.72 -9.56 9.49
C GLU A 80 -5.84 -10.23 10.56
N ARG A 81 -4.80 -10.97 10.15
CA ARG A 81 -3.94 -11.71 11.10
C ARG A 81 -3.09 -10.80 12.00
N THR A 82 -2.86 -9.55 11.60
CA THR A 82 -2.10 -8.56 12.37
C THR A 82 -2.99 -7.59 13.14
N GLY A 83 -4.31 -7.73 13.05
CA GLY A 83 -5.27 -6.84 13.72
C GLY A 83 -5.26 -5.40 13.20
N LEU A 84 -4.75 -5.17 11.98
CA LEU A 84 -4.79 -3.87 11.31
C LEU A 84 -6.18 -3.55 10.74
N ILE A 85 -7.01 -4.58 10.52
CA ILE A 85 -8.45 -4.44 10.32
C ILE A 85 -9.18 -5.36 11.31
N ILE A 86 -10.32 -4.89 11.78
CA ILE A 86 -11.21 -5.62 12.68
C ILE A 86 -12.39 -6.19 11.87
N PRO A 87 -12.86 -7.41 12.19
CA PRO A 87 -14.06 -8.00 11.59
C PRO A 87 -15.33 -7.19 11.84
#